data_AF-A0A1C7NIQ8-F1
#
_entry.id   AF-A0A1C7NIQ8-F1
#
_cell.length_a   1.000
_cell.length_b   1.000
_cell.length_c   1.000
_cell.angle_alpha   90.00
_cell.angle_beta   90.00
_cell.angle_gamma   90.00
#
_symmetry.space_group_name_H-M   'P 1'
#
loop_
_entity.id
_entity.type
_entity.pdbx_description
1 polymer ?
#
loop_
_entity_poly.entity_id
_entity_poly.type
_entity_poly.pdbx_seq_one_letter_code
_entity_poly.pdbx_strand_id
1 'polypeptide(L)'
;MQRTPSPSQKRTEEVSWDQLRKEARSLESEIELKLATLTKIGQSTGLDHTGQEKETDDLLKKLQSVITEMGDFIDRPSPTPTNPSMIHMLSRHKDILYDYTKEFRRVKSNIKLARDKADLMNQVQDEIRTFNSNNRDNADYYLTERNRIESSHRMTDMVLEQAYATRQDISRQGQMMQSVNQRVGTIVNRIPGINNIITRINTRRKRDTLIMAGVVSTCSILIILYWLRT
;
A
#
# COMPACT_ATOMS: atom_id res chain seq x y z
N MET A 1 -75.10 23.44 -9.40
CA MET A 1 -74.54 22.48 -8.41
C MET A 1 -73.08 22.26 -8.75
N GLN A 2 -72.20 22.97 -8.06
CA GLN A 2 -70.74 22.76 -8.08
C GLN A 2 -70.41 21.45 -7.36
N ARG A 3 -69.59 20.59 -7.98
CA ARG A 3 -68.74 19.65 -7.25
C ARG A 3 -67.31 19.88 -7.71
N THR A 4 -66.53 20.33 -6.73
CA THR A 4 -65.12 20.65 -6.75
C THR A 4 -64.25 19.41 -7.05
N PRO A 5 -63.08 19.57 -7.70
CA PRO A 5 -62.07 18.51 -7.80
C PRO A 5 -61.35 18.30 -6.46
N SER A 6 -61.13 17.05 -6.07
CA SER A 6 -60.34 16.67 -4.88
C SER A 6 -58.87 17.08 -5.03
N PRO A 7 -58.20 17.50 -3.94
CA PRO A 7 -56.89 18.12 -4.00
C PRO A 7 -55.76 17.09 -4.08
N SER A 8 -54.88 17.29 -5.06
CA SER A 8 -53.42 17.08 -4.99
C SER A 8 -52.94 16.02 -4.00
N GLN A 9 -52.87 14.77 -4.46
CA GLN A 9 -51.97 13.78 -3.90
C GLN A 9 -50.54 14.16 -4.31
N LYS A 10 -49.91 15.06 -3.55
CA LYS A 10 -48.45 15.20 -3.54
C LYS A 10 -47.91 13.83 -3.13
N ARG A 11 -47.48 13.04 -4.10
CA ARG A 11 -46.55 11.94 -3.89
C ARG A 11 -45.29 12.60 -3.32
N THR A 12 -45.16 12.63 -2.00
CA THR A 12 -43.85 12.76 -1.36
C THR A 12 -43.01 11.66 -1.98
N GLU A 13 -42.08 12.03 -2.86
CA GLU A 13 -41.08 11.13 -3.40
C GLU A 13 -40.28 10.63 -2.20
N GLU A 14 -40.67 9.48 -1.64
CA GLU A 14 -39.86 8.80 -0.64
C GLU A 14 -38.52 8.52 -1.29
N VAL A 15 -37.47 9.14 -0.76
CA VAL A 15 -36.08 8.91 -1.16
C VAL A 15 -35.86 7.41 -1.19
N SER A 16 -35.77 6.87 -2.41
CA SER A 16 -35.69 5.43 -2.58
C SER A 16 -34.25 5.00 -2.31
N TRP A 17 -34.06 3.94 -1.53
CA TRP A 17 -32.74 3.36 -1.27
C TRP A 17 -31.95 3.11 -2.58
N ASP A 18 -32.63 2.71 -3.64
CA ASP A 18 -32.00 2.49 -4.95
C ASP A 18 -31.52 3.79 -5.61
N GLN A 19 -32.15 4.93 -5.33
CA GLN A 19 -31.70 6.25 -5.80
C GLN A 19 -30.42 6.65 -5.07
N LEU A 20 -30.42 6.61 -3.73
CA LEU A 20 -29.23 6.90 -2.91
C LEU A 20 -28.05 6.03 -3.32
N ARG A 21 -28.30 4.73 -3.53
CA ARG A 21 -27.27 3.78 -3.96
C ARG A 21 -26.68 4.12 -5.33
N LYS A 22 -27.51 4.50 -6.30
CA LYS A 22 -27.04 4.91 -7.64
C LYS A 22 -26.24 6.20 -7.57
N GLU A 23 -26.71 7.16 -6.76
CA GLU A 23 -26.04 8.43 -6.55
C GLU A 23 -24.66 8.25 -5.91
N ALA A 24 -24.56 7.47 -4.84
CA ALA A 24 -23.27 7.16 -4.20
C ALA A 24 -22.28 6.56 -5.20
N ARG A 25 -22.69 5.57 -6.01
CA ARG A 25 -21.82 4.97 -7.04
C ARG A 25 -21.38 5.94 -8.12
N SER A 26 -22.26 6.86 -8.51
CA SER A 26 -21.93 7.90 -9.49
C SER A 26 -20.87 8.85 -8.92
N LEU A 27 -21.04 9.28 -7.68
CA LEU A 27 -20.09 10.14 -6.98
C LEU A 27 -18.73 9.44 -6.77
N GLU A 28 -18.74 8.16 -6.40
CA GLU A 28 -17.51 7.36 -6.28
C GLU A 28 -16.72 7.30 -7.59
N SER A 29 -17.39 7.02 -8.72
CA SER A 29 -16.77 6.99 -10.04
C SER A 29 -16.17 8.34 -10.43
N GLU A 30 -16.89 9.43 -10.14
CA GLU A 30 -16.41 10.78 -10.42
C GLU A 30 -15.20 11.15 -9.54
N ILE A 31 -15.23 10.82 -8.25
CA ILE A 31 -14.12 11.01 -7.31
C ILE A 31 -12.89 10.22 -7.77
N GLU A 32 -13.05 8.97 -8.18
CA GLU A 32 -11.95 8.13 -8.67
C GLU A 32 -11.25 8.75 -9.89
N LEU A 33 -12.03 9.21 -10.88
CA LEU A 33 -11.50 9.88 -12.06
C LEU A 33 -10.75 11.18 -11.70
N LYS A 34 -11.33 12.00 -10.83
CA LYS A 34 -10.71 13.27 -10.40
C LYS A 34 -9.44 13.01 -9.59
N LEU A 35 -9.43 12.05 -8.67
CA LEU A 35 -8.24 11.66 -7.91
C LEU A 35 -7.13 11.12 -8.82
N ALA A 36 -7.46 10.31 -9.83
CA ALA A 36 -6.50 9.81 -10.80
C ALA A 36 -5.84 10.96 -11.59
N THR A 37 -6.64 11.95 -12.02
CA THR A 37 -6.10 13.13 -12.71
C THR A 37 -5.23 14.00 -11.80
N LEU A 38 -5.66 14.27 -10.56
CA LEU A 38 -4.88 15.02 -9.56
C LEU A 38 -3.56 14.31 -9.21
N THR A 39 -3.57 12.98 -9.12
CA THR A 39 -2.35 12.19 -8.85
C THR A 39 -1.35 12.32 -9.99
N LYS A 40 -1.80 12.21 -11.25
CA LYS A 40 -0.95 12.38 -12.43
C LYS A 40 -0.35 13.79 -12.47
N ILE A 41 -1.19 14.79 -12.17
CA ILE A 41 -0.81 16.19 -12.16
C ILE A 41 0.25 16.48 -11.09
N GLY A 42 0.06 15.96 -9.87
CA GLY A 42 1.02 16.11 -8.78
C GLY A 42 2.39 15.48 -9.05
N GLN A 43 2.50 14.60 -10.05
CA GLN A 43 3.76 14.04 -10.51
C GLN A 43 4.45 14.87 -11.60
N SER A 44 3.69 15.62 -12.41
CA SER A 44 4.22 16.23 -13.65
C SER A 44 4.38 17.74 -13.62
N THR A 45 3.65 18.46 -12.76
CA THR A 45 3.48 19.91 -12.96
C THR A 45 3.18 20.65 -11.65
N GLY A 46 3.99 21.65 -11.31
CA GLY A 46 3.73 22.62 -10.22
C GLY A 46 2.75 23.73 -10.61
N LEU A 47 1.80 23.44 -11.51
CA LEU A 47 0.77 24.40 -11.95
C LEU A 47 -0.27 24.61 -10.84
N ASP A 48 -1.05 25.69 -10.93
CA ASP A 48 -2.08 26.00 -9.93
C ASP A 48 -3.32 25.13 -10.13
N HIS A 49 -3.47 24.11 -9.27
CA HIS A 49 -4.56 23.12 -9.32
C HIS A 49 -5.62 23.30 -8.23
N THR A 50 -5.61 24.47 -7.57
CA THR A 50 -6.52 24.80 -6.46
C THR A 50 -8.01 24.61 -6.83
N GLY A 51 -8.37 24.81 -8.10
CA GLY A 51 -9.73 24.59 -8.60
C GLY A 51 -10.17 23.11 -8.61
N GLN A 52 -9.28 22.21 -9.06
CA GLN A 52 -9.58 20.76 -9.13
C GLN A 52 -9.54 20.10 -7.75
N GLU A 53 -8.68 20.61 -6.85
CA GLU A 53 -8.69 20.20 -5.44
C GLU A 53 -10.02 20.54 -4.77
N LYS A 54 -10.52 21.77 -4.96
CA LYS A 54 -11.78 22.21 -4.37
C LYS A 54 -12.97 21.40 -4.89
N GLU A 55 -13.01 21.14 -6.20
CA GLU A 55 -14.07 20.33 -6.81
C GLU A 55 -14.10 18.90 -6.24
N THR A 56 -12.92 18.29 -6.04
CA THR A 56 -12.81 16.95 -5.45
C THR A 56 -13.23 16.93 -3.97
N ASP A 57 -12.88 17.97 -3.21
CA ASP A 57 -13.30 18.14 -1.82
C ASP A 57 -14.84 18.29 -1.70
N ASP A 58 -15.45 19.04 -2.62
CA ASP A 58 -16.91 19.21 -2.68
C ASP A 58 -17.63 17.89 -3.05
N LEU A 59 -17.06 17.08 -3.95
CA LEU A 59 -17.58 15.75 -4.28
C LEU A 59 -17.49 14.78 -3.09
N LEU A 60 -16.38 14.80 -2.33
CA LEU A 60 -16.23 13.99 -1.11
C LEU A 60 -17.29 14.35 -0.06
N LYS A 61 -17.56 15.65 0.14
CA LYS A 61 -18.63 16.11 1.05
C LYS A 61 -20.02 15.66 0.60
N LYS A 62 -20.30 15.71 -0.70
CA LYS A 62 -21.56 15.20 -1.27
C LYS A 62 -21.72 13.71 -1.01
N LEU A 63 -20.68 12.91 -1.27
CA LEU A 63 -20.69 11.47 -0.98
C LEU A 63 -20.93 11.19 0.51
N GLN A 64 -20.30 11.97 1.39
CA GLN A 64 -20.55 11.89 2.83
C GLN A 64 -22.01 12.20 3.22
N SER A 65 -22.63 13.21 2.59
CA SER A 65 -24.07 13.52 2.80
C SER A 65 -24.93 12.34 2.40
N VAL A 66 -24.73 11.79 1.20
CA VAL A 66 -25.49 10.65 0.69
C VAL A 66 -25.33 9.41 1.58
N ILE A 67 -24.11 9.13 2.07
CA ILE A 67 -23.86 8.02 3.01
C ILE A 67 -24.56 8.25 4.36
N THR A 68 -24.66 9.50 4.81
CA THR A 68 -25.38 9.84 6.04
C THR A 68 -26.88 9.62 5.83
N GLU A 69 -27.44 10.06 4.70
CA GLU A 69 -28.83 9.84 4.32
C GLU A 69 -29.18 8.35 4.16
N MET A 70 -28.24 7.53 3.66
CA MET A 70 -28.37 6.07 3.67
C MET A 70 -28.40 5.49 5.09
N GLY A 71 -27.59 6.02 5.99
CA GLY A 71 -27.64 5.66 7.42
C GLY A 71 -28.99 5.98 8.03
N ASP A 72 -29.47 7.20 7.82
CA ASP A 72 -30.78 7.65 8.31
C ASP A 72 -31.93 6.83 7.70
N PHE A 73 -31.81 6.40 6.44
CA PHE A 73 -32.79 5.51 5.81
C PHE A 73 -32.86 4.13 6.49
N ILE A 74 -31.71 3.59 6.91
CA ILE A 74 -31.59 2.31 7.61
C ILE A 74 -32.10 2.40 9.06
N ASP A 75 -31.84 3.53 9.73
CA ASP A 75 -32.18 3.76 11.14
C ASP A 75 -33.65 4.19 11.33
N ARG A 76 -34.36 4.57 10.26
CA ARG A 76 -35.80 4.86 10.30
C ARG A 76 -36.58 3.61 10.71
N PRO A 77 -37.43 3.68 11.75
CA PRO A 77 -38.26 2.56 12.16
C PRO A 77 -39.29 2.24 11.06
N SER A 78 -38.99 1.20 10.27
CA SER A 78 -39.88 0.67 9.24
C SER A 78 -40.58 -0.60 9.75
N PRO A 79 -41.85 -0.84 9.37
CA PRO A 79 -42.52 -2.13 9.60
C PRO A 79 -41.88 -3.28 8.82
N THR A 80 -40.98 -3.00 7.86
CA THR A 80 -40.18 -4.02 7.17
C THR A 80 -38.80 -4.17 7.82
N PRO A 81 -38.35 -5.40 8.13
CA PRO A 81 -37.03 -5.61 8.71
C PRO A 81 -35.94 -5.16 7.75
N THR A 82 -35.02 -4.33 8.24
CA THR A 82 -33.84 -3.87 7.52
C THR A 82 -33.04 -5.05 6.98
N ASN A 83 -32.81 -5.08 5.66
CA ASN A 83 -32.07 -6.16 5.02
C ASN A 83 -30.59 -6.10 5.42
N PRO A 84 -29.97 -7.17 5.96
CA PRO A 84 -28.55 -7.21 6.31
C PRO A 84 -27.61 -6.75 5.17
N SER A 85 -28.02 -6.97 3.92
CA SER A 85 -27.27 -6.54 2.74
C SER A 85 -27.15 -5.02 2.62
N MET A 86 -28.15 -4.26 3.06
CA MET A 86 -28.14 -2.79 3.06
C MET A 86 -27.15 -2.25 4.09
N ILE A 87 -27.10 -2.87 5.27
CA ILE A 87 -26.15 -2.51 6.34
C ILE A 87 -24.71 -2.77 5.89
N HIS A 88 -24.43 -3.94 5.30
CA HIS A 88 -23.11 -4.24 4.75
C HIS A 88 -22.71 -3.28 3.61
N MET A 89 -23.66 -2.91 2.76
CA MET A 89 -23.41 -1.94 1.69
C MET A 89 -23.09 -0.55 2.24
N LEU A 90 -23.83 -0.08 3.25
CA LEU A 90 -23.55 1.18 3.93
C LEU A 90 -22.15 1.16 4.56
N SER A 91 -21.79 0.08 5.25
CA SER A 91 -20.45 -0.09 5.82
C SER A 91 -19.37 0.03 4.74
N ARG A 92 -19.57 -0.63 3.60
CA ARG A 92 -18.63 -0.56 2.47
C ARG A 92 -18.50 0.86 1.91
N HIS A 93 -19.61 1.59 1.75
CA HIS A 93 -19.54 2.98 1.29
C HIS A 93 -18.80 3.88 2.29
N LYS A 94 -18.95 3.66 3.60
CA LYS A 94 -18.16 4.36 4.64
C LYS A 94 -16.66 4.06 4.52
N ASP A 95 -16.29 2.80 4.29
CA ASP A 95 -14.89 2.40 4.10
C ASP A 95 -14.30 3.05 2.83
N ILE A 96 -15.03 3.02 1.71
CA ILE A 96 -14.62 3.66 0.45
C ILE A 96 -14.43 5.17 0.63
N LEU A 97 -15.36 5.85 1.31
CA LEU A 97 -15.24 7.29 1.60
C LEU A 97 -13.98 7.60 2.43
N TYR A 98 -13.69 6.75 3.43
CA TYR A 98 -12.48 6.90 4.24
C TYR A 98 -11.21 6.78 3.38
N ASP A 99 -11.15 5.77 2.53
CA ASP A 99 -10.02 5.54 1.64
C ASP A 99 -9.85 6.70 0.64
N TYR A 100 -10.91 7.17 -0.01
CA TYR A 100 -10.83 8.32 -0.91
C TYR A 100 -10.40 9.61 -0.19
N THR A 101 -10.88 9.85 1.03
CA THR A 101 -10.47 11.02 1.82
C THR A 101 -8.99 10.96 2.19
N LYS A 102 -8.50 9.77 2.55
CA LYS A 102 -7.08 9.54 2.86
C LYS A 102 -6.21 9.75 1.62
N GLU A 103 -6.61 9.19 0.49
CA GLU A 103 -5.92 9.34 -0.79
C GLU A 103 -5.91 10.80 -1.26
N PHE A 104 -7.02 11.51 -1.14
CA PHE A 104 -7.10 12.94 -1.45
C PHE A 104 -6.10 13.77 -0.64
N ARG A 105 -6.00 13.53 0.67
CA ARG A 105 -5.01 14.22 1.52
C ARG A 105 -3.57 13.91 1.10
N ARG A 106 -3.29 12.65 0.76
CA ARG A 106 -1.97 12.23 0.26
C ARG A 106 -1.60 12.96 -1.03
N VAL A 107 -2.52 12.99 -2.00
CA VAL A 107 -2.32 13.67 -3.28
C VAL A 107 -2.11 15.17 -3.08
N LYS A 108 -2.91 15.81 -2.23
CA LYS A 108 -2.76 17.23 -1.89
C LYS A 108 -1.40 17.55 -1.27
N SER A 109 -0.92 16.69 -0.36
CA SER A 109 0.42 16.84 0.22
C SER A 109 1.50 16.73 -0.85
N ASN A 110 1.37 15.79 -1.79
CA ASN A 110 2.33 15.63 -2.88
C ASN A 110 2.34 16.84 -3.83
N ILE A 111 1.17 17.37 -4.18
CA ILE A 111 1.05 18.59 -5.00
C ILE A 111 1.72 19.78 -4.30
N LYS A 112 1.46 19.95 -3.00
CA LYS A 112 2.11 21.00 -2.20
C LYS A 112 3.64 20.86 -2.23
N LEU A 113 4.17 19.67 -1.99
CA LEU A 113 5.61 19.41 -2.05
C LEU A 113 6.20 19.70 -3.44
N ALA A 114 5.48 19.34 -4.50
CA ALA A 114 5.89 19.63 -5.87
C ALA A 114 5.91 21.14 -6.16
N ARG A 115 4.94 21.89 -5.63
CA ARG A 115 4.89 23.35 -5.70
C ARG A 115 6.02 24.01 -4.92
N ASP A 116 6.21 23.63 -3.67
CA ASP A 116 7.29 24.15 -2.82
C ASP A 116 8.66 23.90 -3.49
N LYS A 117 8.85 22.73 -4.10
CA LYS A 117 10.04 22.42 -4.90
C LYS A 117 10.18 23.32 -6.14
N ALA A 118 9.10 23.58 -6.86
CA ALA A 118 9.12 24.45 -8.03
C ALA A 118 9.47 25.90 -7.65
N ASP A 119 8.91 26.41 -6.55
CA ASP A 119 9.18 27.75 -6.04
C ASP A 119 10.64 27.90 -5.60
N LEU A 120 11.18 26.91 -4.87
CA LEU A 120 12.62 26.87 -4.53
C LEU A 120 13.51 26.83 -5.77
N MET A 121 13.14 26.05 -6.80
CA MET A 121 13.91 25.98 -8.04
C MET A 121 13.86 27.28 -8.84
N ASN A 122 12.72 27.98 -8.87
CA ASN A 122 12.62 29.30 -9.48
C ASN A 122 13.53 30.30 -8.76
N GLN A 123 13.53 30.31 -7.42
CA GLN A 123 14.44 31.14 -6.65
C GLN A 123 15.91 30.83 -6.96
N VAL A 124 16.30 29.55 -7.00
CA VAL A 124 17.68 29.15 -7.35
C VAL A 124 18.02 29.54 -8.79
N GLN A 125 17.09 29.40 -9.74
CA GLN A 125 17.31 29.81 -11.11
C GLN A 125 17.49 31.33 -11.24
N ASP A 126 16.71 32.11 -10.49
CA ASP A 126 16.85 33.57 -10.44
C ASP A 126 18.17 33.97 -9.79
N GLU A 127 18.56 33.34 -8.68
CA GLU A 127 19.87 33.53 -8.05
C GLU A 127 21.01 33.14 -8.99
N ILE A 128 20.91 32.03 -9.73
CA ILE A 128 21.90 31.63 -10.74
C ILE A 128 21.95 32.65 -11.88
N ARG A 129 20.81 33.18 -12.33
CA ARG A 129 20.78 34.22 -13.37
C ARG A 129 21.43 35.50 -12.89
N THR A 130 21.13 35.96 -11.68
CA THR A 130 21.73 37.14 -11.05
C THR A 130 23.23 36.94 -10.78
N PHE A 131 23.61 35.76 -10.28
CA PHE A 131 25.01 35.38 -10.10
C PHE A 131 25.73 35.38 -11.44
N ASN A 132 25.19 34.74 -12.48
CA ASN A 132 25.80 34.67 -13.81
C ASN A 132 25.85 36.05 -14.50
N SER A 133 24.89 36.96 -14.24
CA SER A 133 24.99 38.35 -14.68
C SER A 133 26.05 39.16 -13.91
N ASN A 134 26.28 38.83 -12.63
CA ASN A 134 27.34 39.41 -11.79
C ASN A 134 28.71 38.72 -11.98
N ASN A 135 28.76 37.51 -12.56
CA ASN A 135 29.95 36.69 -12.80
C ASN A 135 30.83 37.24 -13.94
N ARG A 136 30.72 38.55 -14.24
CA ARG A 136 31.78 39.34 -14.88
C ARG A 136 32.94 39.61 -13.92
N ASP A 137 32.75 39.42 -12.61
CA ASP A 137 33.80 39.59 -11.60
C ASP A 137 34.40 38.25 -11.16
N ASN A 138 35.49 37.86 -11.81
CA ASN A 138 36.23 36.60 -11.58
C ASN A 138 36.62 36.33 -10.11
N ALA A 139 36.66 37.34 -9.24
CA ALA A 139 37.06 37.22 -7.85
C ALA A 139 36.09 36.38 -7.00
N ASP A 140 34.78 36.57 -7.17
CA ASP A 140 33.76 35.86 -6.39
C ASP A 140 33.63 34.39 -6.79
N TYR A 141 33.90 34.08 -8.06
CA TYR A 141 33.99 32.71 -8.57
C TYR A 141 35.10 31.93 -7.85
N TYR A 142 36.31 32.50 -7.71
CA TYR A 142 37.42 31.84 -7.03
C TYR A 142 37.17 31.64 -5.53
N LEU A 143 36.51 32.59 -4.86
CA LEU A 143 36.13 32.44 -3.45
C LEU A 143 35.08 31.34 -3.24
N THR A 144 34.10 31.27 -4.14
CA THR A 144 33.08 30.21 -4.12
C THR A 144 33.70 28.84 -4.39
N GLU A 145 34.62 28.75 -5.35
CA GLU A 145 35.33 27.51 -5.64
C GLU A 145 36.19 27.04 -4.47
N ARG A 146 36.86 27.96 -3.76
CA ARG A 146 37.58 27.64 -2.52
C ARG A 146 36.65 27.07 -1.45
N ASN A 147 35.46 27.65 -1.27
CA ASN A 147 34.47 27.15 -0.31
C ASN A 147 33.93 25.76 -0.70
N ARG A 148 33.77 25.50 -2.00
CA ARG A 148 33.40 24.16 -2.50
C ARG A 148 34.50 23.13 -2.21
N ILE A 149 35.76 23.48 -2.47
CA ILE A 149 36.91 22.61 -2.17
C ILE A 149 36.97 22.29 -0.67
N GLU A 150 36.83 23.30 0.19
CA GLU A 150 36.79 23.11 1.65
C GLU A 150 35.64 22.19 2.08
N SER A 151 34.45 22.35 1.51
CA SER A 151 33.32 21.46 1.80
C SER A 151 33.56 20.01 1.34
N SER A 152 34.22 19.84 0.19
CA SER A 152 34.61 18.53 -0.36
C SER A 152 35.67 17.85 0.51
N HIS A 153 36.61 18.62 1.06
CA HIS A 153 37.59 18.11 2.01
C HIS A 153 36.92 17.57 3.27
N ARG A 154 36.00 18.35 3.87
CA ARG A 154 35.23 17.90 5.05
C ARG A 154 34.40 16.66 4.76
N MET A 155 33.78 16.58 3.57
CA MET A 155 33.06 15.39 3.14
C MET A 155 33.98 14.18 3.01
N THR A 156 35.17 14.37 2.45
CA THR A 156 36.20 13.33 2.35
C THR A 156 36.64 12.85 3.72
N ASP A 157 36.83 13.76 4.68
CA ASP A 157 37.17 13.42 6.06
C ASP A 157 36.06 12.60 6.74
N MET A 158 34.80 12.98 6.54
CA MET A 158 33.66 12.20 7.06
C MET A 158 33.57 10.79 6.43
N VAL A 159 33.81 10.67 5.12
CA VAL A 159 33.84 9.36 4.44
C VAL A 159 35.00 8.52 4.95
N LEU A 160 36.17 9.13 5.19
CA LEU A 160 37.33 8.47 5.78
C LEU A 160 37.01 7.94 7.19
N GLU A 161 36.40 8.78 8.02
CA GLU A 161 35.97 8.41 9.37
C GLU A 161 34.95 7.28 9.35
N GLN A 162 33.93 7.37 8.50
CA GLN A 162 32.92 6.31 8.33
C GLN A 162 33.54 5.00 7.82
N ALA A 163 34.54 5.08 6.91
CA ALA A 163 35.28 3.91 6.45
C ALA A 163 36.09 3.26 7.58
N TYR A 164 36.73 4.05 8.45
CA TYR A 164 37.43 3.54 9.62
C TYR A 164 36.48 2.88 10.63
N ALA A 165 35.33 3.51 10.91
CA ALA A 165 34.29 2.94 11.76
C ALA A 165 33.78 1.59 11.20
N THR A 166 33.49 1.54 9.90
CA THR A 166 33.04 0.32 9.20
C THR A 166 34.10 -0.78 9.26
N ARG A 167 35.38 -0.44 9.09
CA ARG A 167 36.49 -1.40 9.22
C ARG A 167 36.54 -2.00 10.63
N GLN A 168 36.35 -1.18 11.67
CA GLN A 168 36.31 -1.66 13.04
C GLN A 168 35.10 -2.56 13.29
N ASP A 169 33.94 -2.20 12.77
CA ASP A 169 32.72 -3.02 12.88
C ASP A 169 32.84 -4.36 12.16
N ILE A 170 33.42 -4.41 10.96
CA ILE A 170 33.72 -5.67 10.26
C ILE A 170 34.66 -6.55 11.09
N SER A 171 35.69 -5.96 11.70
CA SER A 171 36.61 -6.70 12.57
C SER A 171 35.89 -7.28 13.80
N ARG A 172 35.01 -6.49 14.45
CA ARG A 172 34.17 -6.95 15.57
C ARG A 172 33.18 -8.03 15.13
N GLN A 173 32.54 -7.88 13.97
CA GLN A 173 31.65 -8.88 13.39
C GLN A 173 32.37 -10.19 13.08
N GLY A 174 33.63 -10.13 12.60
CA GLY A 174 34.46 -11.32 12.38
C GLY A 174 34.70 -12.11 13.67
N GLN A 175 35.00 -11.42 14.78
CA GLN A 175 35.13 -12.06 16.10
C GLN A 175 33.80 -12.64 16.58
N MET A 176 32.68 -11.92 16.37
CA MET A 176 31.35 -12.42 16.69
C MET A 176 31.01 -13.67 15.86
N MET A 177 31.30 -13.70 14.56
CA MET A 177 31.09 -14.88 13.71
C MET A 177 31.89 -16.09 14.19
N GLN A 178 33.14 -15.89 14.62
CA GLN A 178 33.94 -16.95 15.22
C GLN A 178 33.28 -17.48 16.50
N SER A 179 32.76 -16.58 17.35
CA SER A 179 32.02 -16.97 18.57
C SER A 179 30.70 -17.71 18.24
N VAL A 180 29.99 -17.31 17.19
CA VAL A 180 28.78 -17.99 16.70
C VAL A 180 29.15 -19.37 16.18
N ASN A 181 30.23 -19.50 15.40
CA ASN A 181 30.69 -20.79 14.90
C ASN A 181 31.06 -21.74 16.06
N GLN A 182 31.73 -21.23 17.10
CA GLN A 182 32.00 -21.99 18.33
C GLN A 182 30.72 -22.40 19.07
N ARG A 183 29.71 -21.51 19.15
CA ARG A 183 28.40 -21.79 19.76
C ARG A 183 27.58 -22.81 18.96
N VAL A 184 27.56 -22.69 17.63
CA VAL A 184 26.91 -23.66 16.74
C VAL A 184 27.61 -25.02 16.87
N GLY A 185 28.94 -25.06 16.87
CA GLY A 185 29.71 -26.28 17.12
C GLY A 185 29.36 -26.92 18.47
N THR A 186 29.22 -26.13 19.53
CA THR A 186 28.79 -26.64 20.84
C THR A 186 27.33 -27.07 20.87
N ILE A 187 26.40 -26.41 20.16
CA ILE A 187 25.00 -26.86 20.03
C ILE A 187 24.91 -28.18 19.26
N VAL A 188 25.65 -28.31 18.15
CA VAL A 188 25.75 -29.56 17.39
C VAL A 188 26.26 -30.69 18.28
N ASN A 189 27.23 -30.42 19.15
CA ASN A 189 27.74 -31.40 20.11
C ASN A 189 26.79 -31.67 21.30
N ARG A 190 25.86 -30.75 21.61
CA ARG A 190 24.92 -30.85 22.76
C ARG A 190 23.54 -31.40 22.37
N ILE A 191 23.26 -31.58 21.08
CA ILE A 191 22.12 -32.37 20.59
C ILE A 191 22.62 -33.73 20.06
N PRO A 192 23.11 -34.64 20.93
CA PRO A 192 23.37 -36.01 20.52
C PRO A 192 22.02 -36.69 20.25
N GLY A 193 21.60 -36.76 18.99
CA GLY A 193 20.31 -37.39 18.66
C GLY A 193 19.70 -37.03 17.31
N ILE A 194 20.17 -35.97 16.63
CA ILE A 194 19.68 -35.63 15.27
C ILE A 194 19.87 -36.83 14.32
N ASN A 195 21.00 -37.53 14.43
CA ASN A 195 21.25 -38.73 13.62
C ASN A 195 20.22 -39.85 13.90
N ASN A 196 19.82 -40.04 15.17
CA ASN A 196 18.82 -41.03 15.57
C ASN A 196 17.39 -40.68 15.10
N ILE A 197 17.04 -39.38 15.07
CA ILE A 197 15.74 -38.89 14.59
C ILE A 197 15.64 -39.06 13.07
N ILE A 198 16.70 -38.72 12.33
CA ILE A 198 16.79 -38.91 10.88
C ILE A 198 16.70 -40.41 10.52
N THR A 199 17.37 -41.30 11.26
CA THR A 199 17.26 -42.75 11.01
C THR A 199 15.86 -43.29 11.32
N ARG A 200 15.19 -42.83 12.39
CA ARG A 200 13.81 -43.26 12.70
C ARG A 200 12.82 -42.87 11.61
N ILE A 201 12.95 -41.67 11.05
CA ILE A 201 12.10 -41.20 9.94
C ILE A 201 12.25 -42.10 8.71
N ASN A 202 13.48 -42.49 8.36
CA ASN A 202 13.73 -43.34 7.19
C ASN A 202 13.21 -44.78 7.37
N THR A 203 13.26 -45.34 8.59
CA THR A 203 12.74 -46.70 8.86
C THR A 203 11.23 -46.86 8.77
N ARG A 204 10.45 -45.80 9.03
CA ARG A 204 8.98 -45.85 8.88
C ARG A 204 8.58 -45.86 7.41
N ARG A 205 9.21 -45.01 6.59
CA ARG A 205 8.96 -44.93 5.15
C ARG A 205 9.32 -46.23 4.41
N LYS A 206 10.41 -46.89 4.80
CA LYS A 206 10.81 -48.20 4.23
C LYS A 206 9.81 -49.32 4.55
N ARG A 207 9.22 -49.33 5.75
CA ARG A 207 8.20 -50.33 6.13
C ARG A 207 6.93 -50.17 5.30
N ASP A 208 6.46 -48.94 5.11
CA ASP A 208 5.25 -48.68 4.33
C ASP A 208 5.43 -49.08 2.86
N THR A 209 6.60 -48.82 2.25
CA THR A 209 6.91 -49.28 0.89
C THR A 209 6.96 -50.81 0.78
N LEU A 210 7.50 -51.50 1.79
CA LEU A 210 7.61 -52.96 1.76
C LEU A 210 6.24 -53.64 1.89
N ILE A 211 5.35 -53.10 2.72
CA ILE A 211 3.95 -53.57 2.83
C ILE A 211 3.21 -53.37 1.49
N MET A 212 3.31 -52.17 0.90
CA MET A 212 2.67 -51.88 -0.38
C MET A 212 3.18 -52.79 -1.51
N ALA A 213 4.50 -53.04 -1.57
CA ALA A 213 5.08 -53.96 -2.56
C ALA A 213 4.60 -55.40 -2.38
N GLY A 214 4.44 -55.87 -1.13
CA GLY A 214 3.91 -57.20 -0.82
C GLY A 214 2.48 -57.38 -1.32
N VAL A 215 1.59 -56.42 -1.03
CA VAL A 215 0.20 -56.45 -1.48
C VAL A 215 0.10 -56.50 -3.01
N VAL A 216 0.86 -55.64 -3.70
CA VAL A 216 0.88 -55.61 -5.17
C VAL A 216 1.40 -56.93 -5.75
N SER A 217 2.45 -57.51 -5.16
CA SER A 217 2.98 -58.81 -5.59
C SER A 217 1.97 -59.95 -5.42
N THR A 218 1.30 -60.03 -4.27
CA THR A 218 0.29 -61.07 -4.01
C THR A 218 -0.90 -60.92 -4.96
N CYS A 219 -1.41 -59.70 -5.18
CA CYS A 219 -2.49 -59.45 -6.13
C CYS A 219 -2.10 -59.85 -7.56
N SER A 220 -0.90 -59.50 -8.02
CA SER A 220 -0.41 -59.89 -9.35
C SER A 220 -0.32 -61.41 -9.52
N ILE A 221 0.14 -62.14 -8.50
CA ILE A 221 0.23 -63.61 -8.53
C ILE A 221 -1.16 -64.26 -8.61
N LEU A 222 -2.13 -63.77 -7.81
CA LEU A 222 -3.49 -64.29 -7.82
C LEU A 222 -4.18 -64.07 -9.18
N ILE A 223 -3.96 -62.91 -9.80
CA ILE A 223 -4.48 -62.61 -11.14
C ILE A 223 -3.88 -63.59 -12.17
N ILE A 224 -2.56 -63.82 -12.13
CA ILE A 224 -1.88 -64.75 -13.04
C ILE A 224 -2.39 -66.18 -12.86
N LEU A 225 -2.59 -66.65 -11.63
CA LEU A 225 -3.12 -67.99 -11.35
C LEU A 225 -4.57 -68.14 -11.82
N TYR A 226 -5.40 -67.11 -11.66
CA TYR A 226 -6.77 -67.11 -12.16
C TYR A 226 -6.80 -67.20 -13.69
N TRP A 227 -5.92 -66.45 -14.36
CA TRP A 227 -5.79 -66.47 -15.82
C TRP A 227 -5.23 -67.78 -16.37
N LEU A 228 -4.38 -68.49 -15.61
CA LEU A 228 -3.85 -69.78 -16.02
C LEU A 228 -4.84 -70.93 -15.80
N ARG A 229 -5.77 -70.78 -14.84
CA ARG A 229 -6.76 -71.80 -14.47
C ARG A 229 -8.05 -71.69 -15.28
N THR A 230 -8.35 -70.53 -15.84
CA THR A 230 -9.49 -70.27 -16.74
C THR A 230 -9.07 -70.51 -18.17
#